data_AF-A0A419YVL2-F1
#
_entry.id   AF-A0A419YVL2-F1
#
_cell.length_a   1.000
_cell.length_b   1.000
_cell.length_c   1.000
_cell.angle_alpha   90.00
_cell.angle_beta   90.00
_cell.angle_gamma   90.00
#
_symmetry.space_group_name_H-M   'P 1'
#
loop_
_entity.id
_entity.type
_entity.pdbx_description
1 polymer ?
#
loop_
_entity_poly.entity_id
_entity_poly.type
_entity_poly.pdbx_seq_one_letter_code
_entity_poly.pdbx_strand_id
1 'polypeptide(L)'
;MKALLNALHIAAAALLLLVTPAHAGALTSLGNKLTTAMSDLPRYEKLPLFDPHRKDFTCVYEAQQVPPLDPQAEMWFQQALAMDDPNVPIDRIDYAKMYQLYLQAADRNHWKAMLNLASLILSKRPGVPEQDPEAAIQWVEKAIKLGIPDAYDRMGVYHLNRLVKGGDATSAYALFQRAADMGSPAAMAFLGDKLSGTYDDPRGEFWGNLPIASKMLECALAQGYGPAADKLSYIYRGTTSESKSRALHVLHEGVKLGCAECADNLSTEFNGFGLTRGENLVGHIDKARAQRYSKIGDVLKLYGGRLKLPNLDKVLPLPPAPLPKWDGNVQTLINGAKAVTPTPKAQQGAALQGREFIPLGHAVSPLEQSTIAVAGNQIVPRDGYWLALYGPASAAKTQLIPARRNTPERYQVGERFEASSLDWLAADHVQWHYLGEAYALPPQRDDFLRHMINTGFLREVPEPASPVLCNGRQRCPQTGIWEGRVASDHPMAVLYNRWDRQAFVEKDHAFPHPGGQFIDIATGDLQWTYLGSPNGDTGMPGILNILL
;
A
#
# COMPACT_ATOMS: atom_id res chain seq x y z
N MET A 1 -23.19 -50.39 -15.06
CA MET A 1 -22.45 -49.35 -15.80
C MET A 1 -22.14 -49.70 -17.27
N LYS A 2 -21.86 -50.97 -17.66
CA LYS A 2 -21.62 -51.33 -19.07
C LYS A 2 -22.86 -51.46 -19.97
N ALA A 3 -24.07 -51.61 -19.40
CA ALA A 3 -25.32 -51.65 -20.17
C ALA A 3 -25.89 -50.24 -20.50
N LEU A 4 -25.57 -49.21 -19.70
CA LEU A 4 -25.99 -47.83 -19.94
C LEU A 4 -25.14 -47.12 -21.03
N LEU A 5 -23.87 -47.50 -21.20
CA LEU A 5 -23.03 -46.95 -22.27
C LEU A 5 -23.44 -47.46 -23.67
N ASN A 6 -23.88 -48.72 -23.79
CA ASN A 6 -24.32 -49.25 -25.08
C ASN A 6 -25.67 -48.68 -25.53
N ALA A 7 -26.55 -48.27 -24.60
CA ALA A 7 -27.79 -47.58 -24.93
C ALA A 7 -27.56 -46.14 -25.44
N LEU A 8 -26.54 -45.43 -24.93
CA LEU A 8 -26.17 -44.09 -25.41
C LEU A 8 -25.50 -44.11 -26.80
N HIS A 9 -24.71 -45.13 -27.12
CA HIS A 9 -24.06 -45.22 -28.42
C HIS A 9 -25.02 -45.59 -29.56
N ILE A 10 -26.08 -46.35 -29.29
CA ILE A 10 -27.08 -46.68 -30.31
C ILE A 10 -28.04 -45.48 -30.54
N ALA A 11 -28.31 -44.66 -29.52
CA ALA A 11 -29.09 -43.43 -29.68
C ALA A 11 -28.33 -42.31 -30.42
N ALA A 12 -27.02 -42.21 -30.25
CA ALA A 12 -26.18 -41.22 -30.95
C ALA A 12 -25.97 -41.55 -32.44
N ALA A 13 -25.92 -42.84 -32.79
CA ALA A 13 -25.76 -43.26 -34.19
C ALA A 13 -27.05 -43.09 -35.01
N ALA A 14 -28.23 -43.10 -34.39
CA ALA A 14 -29.51 -42.91 -35.06
C ALA A 14 -29.91 -41.43 -35.25
N LEU A 15 -29.28 -40.49 -34.52
CA LEU A 15 -29.54 -39.05 -34.66
C LEU A 15 -28.61 -38.32 -35.64
N LEU A 16 -27.67 -39.03 -36.27
CA LEU A 16 -26.69 -38.46 -37.23
C LEU A 16 -27.13 -38.52 -38.70
N LEU A 17 -28.38 -38.90 -38.99
CA LEU A 17 -28.90 -38.98 -40.36
C LEU A 17 -29.88 -37.86 -40.76
N LEU A 18 -29.98 -36.77 -39.97
CA LEU A 18 -30.78 -35.58 -40.34
C LEU A 18 -30.05 -34.26 -40.04
N VAL A 19 -28.73 -34.19 -40.21
CA VAL A 19 -28.04 -32.89 -40.26
C VAL A 19 -28.18 -32.31 -41.66
N THR A 20 -29.19 -31.46 -41.85
CA THR A 20 -29.29 -30.63 -43.04
C THR A 20 -28.07 -29.68 -43.12
N PRO A 21 -27.60 -29.31 -44.33
CA PRO A 21 -26.42 -28.44 -44.50
C PRO A 21 -26.52 -27.08 -43.78
N ALA A 22 -27.72 -26.65 -43.37
CA ALA A 22 -27.95 -25.48 -42.55
C ALA A 22 -27.40 -25.57 -41.11
N HIS A 23 -27.32 -26.78 -40.51
CA HIS A 23 -26.86 -26.97 -39.13
C HIS A 23 -25.33 -27.09 -39.00
N ALA A 24 -24.64 -27.53 -40.06
CA ALA A 24 -23.18 -27.55 -40.13
C ALA A 24 -22.59 -26.13 -40.19
N GLY A 25 -23.27 -25.20 -40.89
CA GLY A 25 -22.91 -23.78 -40.96
C GLY A 25 -23.09 -23.03 -39.64
N ALA A 26 -24.10 -23.39 -38.84
CA ALA A 26 -24.33 -22.78 -37.52
C ALA A 26 -23.29 -23.20 -36.48
N LEU A 27 -22.88 -24.49 -36.47
CA LEU A 27 -21.84 -25.01 -35.59
C LEU A 27 -20.44 -24.48 -35.95
N THR A 28 -20.13 -24.32 -37.23
CA THR A 28 -18.88 -23.67 -37.69
C THR A 28 -18.88 -22.17 -37.46
N SER A 29 -20.02 -21.48 -37.61
CA SER A 29 -20.18 -20.07 -37.22
C SER A 29 -20.02 -19.86 -35.71
N LEU A 30 -20.60 -20.73 -34.87
CA LEU A 30 -20.41 -20.68 -33.41
C LEU A 30 -18.95 -20.99 -33.03
N GLY A 31 -18.34 -22.01 -33.66
CA GLY A 31 -16.93 -22.33 -33.45
C GLY A 31 -15.99 -21.19 -33.85
N ASN A 32 -16.26 -20.51 -34.96
CA ASN A 32 -15.51 -19.33 -35.40
C ASN A 32 -15.75 -18.12 -34.48
N LYS A 33 -16.98 -17.88 -34.01
CA LYS A 33 -17.29 -16.80 -33.05
C LYS A 33 -16.65 -17.03 -31.68
N LEU A 34 -16.62 -18.27 -31.19
CA LEU A 34 -15.95 -18.64 -29.94
C LEU A 34 -14.42 -18.50 -30.04
N THR A 35 -13.83 -18.87 -31.18
CA THR A 35 -12.38 -18.67 -31.41
C THR A 35 -11.99 -17.21 -31.63
N THR A 36 -12.84 -16.37 -32.24
CA THR A 36 -12.61 -14.91 -32.29
C THR A 36 -12.79 -14.28 -30.91
N ALA A 37 -13.84 -14.63 -30.16
CA ALA A 37 -14.06 -14.10 -28.81
C ALA A 37 -12.94 -14.50 -27.82
N MET A 38 -12.34 -15.67 -27.98
CA MET A 38 -11.16 -16.09 -27.20
C MET A 38 -9.89 -15.29 -27.56
N SER A 39 -9.75 -14.81 -28.80
CA SER A 39 -8.62 -14.01 -29.27
C SER A 39 -8.61 -12.58 -28.69
N ASP A 40 -9.78 -12.07 -28.28
CA ASP A 40 -9.96 -10.68 -27.84
C ASP A 40 -9.87 -10.50 -26.31
N LEU A 41 -9.50 -11.56 -25.58
CA LEU A 41 -9.31 -11.52 -24.14
C LEU A 41 -8.01 -10.79 -23.76
N PRO A 42 -7.96 -10.02 -22.65
CA PRO A 42 -6.73 -9.32 -22.23
C PRO A 42 -5.51 -10.23 -22.06
N ARG A 43 -5.70 -11.50 -21.67
CA ARG A 43 -4.61 -12.48 -21.58
C ARG A 43 -3.92 -12.79 -22.93
N TYR A 44 -4.50 -12.39 -24.06
CA TYR A 44 -3.94 -12.59 -25.40
C TYR A 44 -3.68 -11.26 -26.13
N GLU A 45 -3.60 -10.15 -25.40
CA GLU A 45 -3.29 -8.83 -25.96
C GLU A 45 -2.01 -8.87 -26.81
N LYS A 46 -2.10 -8.35 -28.04
CA LYS A 46 -0.96 -8.31 -28.98
C LYS A 46 -0.05 -7.13 -28.63
N LEU A 47 0.97 -7.41 -27.82
CA LEU A 47 1.97 -6.44 -27.40
C LEU A 47 3.20 -6.44 -28.31
N PRO A 48 3.94 -5.31 -28.40
CA PRO A 48 5.28 -5.30 -28.99
C PRO A 48 6.18 -6.34 -28.30
N LEU A 49 7.06 -6.97 -29.07
CA LEU A 49 8.05 -7.88 -28.52
C LEU A 49 8.97 -7.14 -27.54
N PHE A 50 9.49 -7.89 -26.58
CA PHE A 50 10.50 -7.38 -25.66
C PHE A 50 11.76 -6.95 -26.43
N ASP A 51 12.21 -5.72 -26.18
CA ASP A 51 13.43 -5.14 -26.73
C ASP A 51 14.48 -5.02 -25.61
N PRO A 52 15.37 -6.02 -25.45
CA PRO A 52 16.41 -5.98 -24.43
C PRO A 52 17.45 -4.88 -24.66
N HIS A 53 17.57 -4.35 -25.88
CA HIS A 53 18.55 -3.32 -26.26
C HIS A 53 17.90 -1.96 -26.50
N ARG A 54 16.70 -1.75 -25.95
CA ARG A 54 16.03 -0.46 -25.98
C ARG A 54 16.99 0.65 -25.55
N LYS A 55 16.93 1.78 -26.26
CA LYS A 55 17.84 2.91 -26.03
C LYS A 55 17.42 3.75 -24.82
N ASP A 56 16.12 3.79 -24.56
CA ASP A 56 15.53 4.68 -23.55
C ASP A 56 14.49 3.95 -22.68
N PHE A 57 14.38 4.44 -21.45
CA PHE A 57 13.37 4.05 -20.47
C PHE A 57 12.98 5.30 -19.67
N THR A 58 11.67 5.48 -19.47
CA THR A 58 11.11 6.58 -18.69
C THR A 58 10.51 6.02 -17.41
N CYS A 59 10.98 6.50 -16.26
CA CYS A 59 10.40 6.13 -14.98
C CYS A 59 8.97 6.64 -14.87
N VAL A 60 8.03 5.73 -14.68
CA VAL A 60 6.61 6.01 -14.43
C VAL A 60 6.26 5.39 -13.08
N TYR A 61 5.53 6.12 -12.24
CA TYR A 61 5.10 5.63 -10.93
C TYR A 61 3.71 5.00 -11.02
N GLU A 62 3.57 3.74 -10.60
CA GLU A 62 2.31 2.99 -10.62
C GLU A 62 1.19 3.74 -9.88
N ALA A 63 1.48 4.29 -8.70
CA ALA A 63 0.49 4.97 -7.87
C ALA A 63 -0.12 6.24 -8.51
N GLN A 64 0.47 6.76 -9.59
CA GLN A 64 -0.11 7.86 -10.40
C GLN A 64 -0.91 7.36 -11.62
N GLN A 65 -0.79 6.08 -11.97
CA GLN A 65 -1.46 5.47 -13.12
C GLN A 65 -2.73 4.71 -12.73
N VAL A 66 -2.79 4.20 -11.50
CA VAL A 66 -3.90 3.36 -11.02
C VAL A 66 -5.12 4.21 -10.61
N PRO A 67 -6.35 3.69 -10.78
CA PRO A 67 -7.56 4.35 -10.30
C PRO A 67 -7.56 4.51 -8.77
N PRO A 68 -8.26 5.54 -8.24
CA PRO A 68 -8.40 5.72 -6.80
C PRO A 68 -9.07 4.51 -6.16
N LEU A 69 -8.61 4.15 -4.97
CA LEU A 69 -9.13 3.02 -4.21
C LEU A 69 -10.31 3.46 -3.34
N ASP A 70 -11.35 2.64 -3.32
CA ASP A 70 -12.44 2.78 -2.36
C ASP A 70 -11.92 2.56 -0.92
N PRO A 71 -12.12 3.50 0.02
CA PRO A 71 -11.51 3.39 1.35
C PRO A 71 -12.01 2.18 2.16
N GLN A 72 -13.24 1.72 1.91
CA GLN A 72 -13.77 0.52 2.55
C GLN A 72 -13.10 -0.74 2.00
N ALA A 73 -12.87 -0.78 0.68
CA ALA A 73 -12.14 -1.85 0.03
C ALA A 73 -10.67 -1.91 0.47
N GLU A 74 -10.01 -0.76 0.61
CA GLU A 74 -8.66 -0.67 1.19
C GLU A 74 -8.63 -1.22 2.62
N MET A 75 -9.62 -0.89 3.46
CA MET A 75 -9.69 -1.43 4.82
C MET A 75 -9.85 -2.95 4.83
N TRP A 76 -10.71 -3.54 3.99
CA TRP A 76 -10.82 -5.00 3.89
C TRP A 76 -9.54 -5.65 3.39
N PHE A 77 -8.86 -5.02 2.43
CA PHE A 77 -7.57 -5.47 1.96
C PHE A 77 -6.52 -5.48 3.07
N GLN A 78 -6.42 -4.40 3.87
CA GLN A 78 -5.51 -4.33 5.00
C GLN A 78 -5.84 -5.33 6.11
N GLN A 79 -7.13 -5.61 6.34
CA GLN A 79 -7.55 -6.67 7.26
C GLN A 79 -7.10 -8.04 6.76
N ALA A 80 -7.25 -8.33 5.47
CA ALA A 80 -6.79 -9.58 4.88
C ALA A 80 -5.26 -9.73 4.98
N LEU A 81 -4.50 -8.67 4.69
CA LEU A 81 -3.04 -8.67 4.84
C LEU A 81 -2.60 -8.94 6.28
N ALA A 82 -3.30 -8.40 7.26
CA ALA A 82 -2.99 -8.59 8.68
C ALA A 82 -3.22 -10.04 9.16
N MET A 83 -4.04 -10.81 8.46
CA MET A 83 -4.28 -12.22 8.80
C MET A 83 -3.09 -13.11 8.45
N ASP A 84 -2.25 -12.68 7.49
CA ASP A 84 -0.97 -13.31 7.19
C ASP A 84 0.11 -12.81 8.17
N ASP A 85 -0.18 -12.83 9.47
CA ASP A 85 0.78 -12.45 10.51
C ASP A 85 1.81 -13.58 10.67
N PRO A 86 3.12 -13.31 10.52
CA PRO A 86 4.15 -14.34 10.67
C PRO A 86 4.21 -14.99 12.06
N ASN A 87 3.63 -14.35 13.08
CA ASN A 87 3.54 -14.91 14.43
C ASN A 87 2.37 -15.90 14.58
N VAL A 88 1.47 -15.95 13.60
CA VAL A 88 0.35 -16.88 13.57
C VAL A 88 0.77 -18.12 12.77
N PRO A 89 0.71 -19.33 13.37
CA PRO A 89 0.98 -20.57 12.65
C PRO A 89 0.10 -20.71 11.41
N ILE A 90 0.70 -21.19 10.31
CA ILE A 90 0.07 -21.23 8.99
C ILE A 90 -1.24 -22.03 8.93
N ASP A 91 -1.41 -23.01 9.81
CA ASP A 91 -2.58 -23.86 10.00
C ASP A 91 -3.70 -23.19 10.79
N ARG A 92 -3.41 -22.08 11.48
CA ARG A 92 -4.36 -21.27 12.25
C ARG A 92 -4.84 -20.03 11.51
N ILE A 93 -4.26 -19.73 10.34
CA ILE A 93 -4.72 -18.63 9.49
C ILE A 93 -6.09 -19.01 8.92
N ASP A 94 -7.09 -18.16 9.15
CA ASP A 94 -8.43 -18.30 8.58
C ASP A 94 -8.46 -17.84 7.12
N TYR A 95 -7.97 -18.71 6.22
CA TYR A 95 -7.94 -18.40 4.79
C TYR A 95 -9.34 -18.25 4.16
N ALA A 96 -10.39 -18.83 4.76
CA ALA A 96 -11.75 -18.64 4.29
C ALA A 96 -12.17 -17.17 4.46
N LYS A 97 -11.94 -16.61 5.65
CA LYS A 97 -12.18 -15.19 5.90
C LYS A 97 -11.24 -14.28 5.10
N MET A 98 -9.97 -14.65 4.93
CA MET A 98 -9.03 -13.91 4.07
C MET A 98 -9.52 -13.85 2.62
N TYR A 99 -10.00 -14.98 2.09
CA TYR A 99 -10.60 -15.06 0.76
C TYR A 99 -11.81 -14.12 0.63
N GLN A 100 -12.72 -14.13 1.61
CA GLN A 100 -13.90 -13.25 1.60
C GLN A 100 -13.53 -11.77 1.63
N LEU A 101 -12.56 -11.37 2.46
CA LEU A 101 -12.10 -9.99 2.53
C LEU A 101 -11.46 -9.53 1.21
N TYR A 102 -10.62 -10.36 0.60
CA TYR A 102 -10.06 -10.06 -0.72
C TYR A 102 -11.13 -9.99 -1.80
N LEU A 103 -12.12 -10.89 -1.78
CA LEU A 103 -13.25 -10.87 -2.72
C LEU A 103 -14.07 -9.58 -2.58
N GLN A 104 -14.46 -9.20 -1.36
CA GLN A 104 -15.20 -7.97 -1.09
C GLN A 104 -14.45 -6.72 -1.57
N ALA A 105 -13.13 -6.67 -1.36
CA ALA A 105 -12.30 -5.58 -1.87
C ALA A 105 -12.18 -5.60 -3.41
N ALA A 106 -11.95 -6.77 -4.00
CA ALA A 106 -11.81 -6.96 -5.44
C ALA A 106 -13.10 -6.64 -6.22
N ASP A 107 -14.27 -6.94 -5.65
CA ASP A 107 -15.57 -6.57 -6.20
C ASP A 107 -15.75 -5.06 -6.28
N ARG A 108 -15.17 -4.32 -5.32
CA ARG A 108 -15.10 -2.85 -5.31
C ARG A 108 -13.88 -2.29 -6.05
N ASN A 109 -13.37 -3.05 -7.02
CA ASN A 109 -12.25 -2.68 -7.89
C ASN A 109 -10.89 -2.47 -7.20
N HIS A 110 -10.69 -3.02 -6.00
CA HIS A 110 -9.40 -2.94 -5.32
C HIS A 110 -8.36 -3.86 -6.00
N TRP A 111 -7.50 -3.26 -6.83
CA TRP A 111 -6.63 -4.02 -7.73
C TRP A 111 -5.62 -4.91 -7.00
N LYS A 112 -5.00 -4.46 -5.89
CA LYS A 112 -4.10 -5.32 -5.09
C LYS A 112 -4.83 -6.52 -4.50
N ALA A 113 -6.12 -6.36 -4.20
CA ALA A 113 -6.93 -7.46 -3.68
C ALA A 113 -7.28 -8.44 -4.79
N MET A 114 -7.56 -7.99 -6.02
CA MET A 114 -7.73 -8.88 -7.18
C MET A 114 -6.48 -9.73 -7.41
N LEU A 115 -5.31 -9.09 -7.37
CA LEU A 115 -4.04 -9.79 -7.54
C LEU A 115 -3.80 -10.76 -6.37
N ASN A 116 -3.98 -10.37 -5.11
CA ASN A 116 -3.79 -11.28 -3.99
C ASN A 116 -4.82 -12.43 -3.99
N LEU A 117 -6.07 -12.15 -4.35
CA LEU A 117 -7.14 -13.15 -4.50
C LEU A 117 -6.77 -14.19 -5.57
N ALA A 118 -6.30 -13.75 -6.73
CA ALA A 118 -5.86 -14.64 -7.79
C ALA A 118 -4.68 -15.54 -7.35
N SER A 119 -3.80 -15.06 -6.45
CA SER A 119 -2.73 -15.89 -5.88
C SER A 119 -3.30 -16.90 -4.89
N LEU A 120 -4.24 -16.44 -4.05
CA LEU A 120 -4.86 -17.25 -3.02
C LEU A 120 -5.67 -18.42 -3.64
N ILE A 121 -6.42 -18.16 -4.72
CA ILE A 121 -7.14 -19.19 -5.50
C ILE A 121 -6.19 -20.29 -5.99
N LEU A 122 -4.95 -19.94 -6.35
CA LEU A 122 -3.94 -20.88 -6.81
C LEU A 122 -3.17 -21.59 -5.67
N SER A 123 -3.39 -21.24 -4.40
CA SER A 123 -2.45 -21.59 -3.32
C SER A 123 -2.78 -22.85 -2.48
N LYS A 124 -3.81 -23.65 -2.84
CA LYS A 124 -4.19 -24.90 -2.14
C LYS A 124 -4.41 -24.72 -0.62
N ARG A 125 -4.88 -23.56 -0.18
CA ARG A 125 -5.11 -23.25 1.23
C ARG A 125 -6.48 -23.75 1.71
N PRO A 126 -6.59 -24.21 2.97
CA PRO A 126 -7.86 -24.71 3.50
C PRO A 126 -8.92 -23.60 3.53
N GLY A 127 -10.18 -23.91 3.20
CA GLY A 127 -11.28 -22.93 3.22
C GLY A 127 -11.31 -21.95 2.04
N VAL A 128 -10.30 -21.97 1.17
CA VAL A 128 -10.37 -21.35 -0.16
C VAL A 128 -11.10 -22.33 -1.10
N PRO A 129 -11.94 -21.86 -2.05
CA PRO A 129 -12.52 -22.72 -3.08
C PRO A 129 -11.45 -23.55 -3.80
N GLU A 130 -11.88 -24.66 -4.42
CA GLU A 130 -10.96 -25.50 -5.21
C GLU A 130 -10.18 -24.67 -6.23
N GLN A 131 -8.92 -25.07 -6.48
CA GLN A 131 -8.05 -24.36 -7.40
C GLN A 131 -8.71 -24.20 -8.76
N ASP A 132 -8.94 -22.96 -9.15
CA ASP A 132 -9.47 -22.60 -10.46
C ASP A 132 -8.51 -21.60 -11.14
N PRO A 133 -7.58 -22.10 -11.97
CA PRO A 133 -6.72 -21.26 -12.78
C PRO A 133 -7.47 -20.24 -13.64
N GLU A 134 -8.64 -20.60 -14.16
CA GLU A 134 -9.40 -19.71 -15.03
C GLU A 134 -9.99 -18.55 -14.23
N ALA A 135 -10.54 -18.82 -13.03
CA ALA A 135 -10.98 -17.76 -12.12
C ALA A 135 -9.84 -16.82 -11.70
N ALA A 136 -8.65 -17.36 -11.41
CA ALA A 136 -7.48 -16.55 -11.10
C ALA A 136 -7.08 -15.64 -12.28
N ILE A 137 -7.07 -16.18 -13.51
CA ILE A 137 -6.75 -15.38 -14.70
C ILE A 137 -7.80 -14.30 -14.94
N GLN A 138 -9.10 -14.58 -14.77
CA GLN A 138 -10.18 -13.60 -14.93
C GLN A 138 -10.05 -12.39 -13.99
N TRP A 139 -9.59 -12.59 -12.76
CA TRP A 139 -9.30 -11.48 -11.84
C TRP A 139 -8.14 -10.61 -12.34
N VAL A 140 -7.08 -11.23 -12.87
CA VAL A 140 -5.96 -10.48 -13.47
C VAL A 140 -6.41 -9.74 -14.73
N GLU A 141 -7.28 -10.33 -15.57
CA GLU A 141 -7.85 -9.65 -16.72
C GLU A 141 -8.74 -8.47 -16.35
N LYS A 142 -9.52 -8.58 -15.26
CA LYS A 142 -10.29 -7.45 -14.72
C LYS A 142 -9.35 -6.31 -14.33
N ALA A 143 -8.22 -6.61 -13.70
CA ALA A 143 -7.21 -5.61 -13.36
C ALA A 143 -6.51 -5.02 -14.61
N ILE A 144 -6.22 -5.82 -15.65
CA ILE A 144 -5.71 -5.29 -16.94
C ILE A 144 -6.70 -4.30 -17.55
N LYS A 145 -8.01 -4.63 -17.55
CA LYS A 145 -9.06 -3.72 -18.06
C LYS A 145 -9.17 -2.41 -17.27
N LEU A 146 -8.71 -2.38 -16.02
CA LEU A 146 -8.62 -1.17 -15.19
C LEU A 146 -7.30 -0.41 -15.39
N GLY A 147 -6.42 -0.87 -16.29
CA GLY A 147 -5.13 -0.22 -16.58
C GLY A 147 -4.06 -0.45 -15.51
N ILE A 148 -4.17 -1.53 -14.73
CA ILE A 148 -3.25 -1.80 -13.60
C ILE A 148 -1.91 -2.36 -14.10
N PRO A 149 -0.77 -1.69 -13.86
CA PRO A 149 0.55 -2.15 -14.31
C PRO A 149 0.93 -3.54 -13.78
N ASP A 150 0.79 -3.78 -12.47
CA ASP A 150 1.08 -5.07 -11.84
C ASP A 150 0.21 -6.22 -12.35
N ALA A 151 -0.92 -5.96 -13.02
CA ALA A 151 -1.73 -7.00 -13.63
C ALA A 151 -1.07 -7.57 -14.91
N TYR A 152 -0.36 -6.72 -15.67
CA TYR A 152 0.45 -7.17 -16.80
C TYR A 152 1.64 -8.00 -16.34
N ASP A 153 2.31 -7.60 -15.25
CA ASP A 153 3.38 -8.39 -14.62
C ASP A 153 2.86 -9.78 -14.23
N ARG A 154 1.73 -9.80 -13.52
CA ARG A 154 1.08 -11.03 -13.09
C ARG A 154 0.68 -11.94 -14.26
N MET A 155 0.16 -11.37 -15.35
CA MET A 155 -0.14 -12.12 -16.56
C MET A 155 1.14 -12.66 -17.21
N GLY A 156 2.23 -11.89 -17.22
CA GLY A 156 3.54 -12.35 -17.67
C GLY A 156 4.00 -13.59 -16.92
N VAL A 157 3.86 -13.60 -15.59
CA VAL A 157 4.12 -14.79 -14.76
C VAL A 157 3.23 -15.97 -15.15
N TYR A 158 1.95 -15.73 -15.45
CA TYR A 158 1.03 -16.78 -15.90
C TYR A 158 1.38 -17.34 -17.28
N HIS A 159 1.90 -16.52 -18.20
CA HIS A 159 2.42 -16.97 -19.50
C HIS A 159 3.69 -17.79 -19.33
N LEU A 160 4.64 -17.30 -18.52
CA LEU A 160 5.91 -17.96 -18.29
C LEU A 160 5.73 -19.36 -17.69
N ASN A 161 4.80 -19.48 -16.72
CA ASN A 161 4.47 -20.73 -16.06
C ASN A 161 3.45 -21.60 -16.83
N ARG A 162 3.07 -21.20 -18.05
CA ARG A 162 2.10 -21.90 -18.92
C ARG A 162 0.73 -22.12 -18.26
N LEU A 163 0.33 -21.24 -17.35
CA LEU A 163 -1.02 -21.21 -16.77
C LEU A 163 -2.03 -20.73 -17.82
N VAL A 164 -1.64 -19.76 -18.65
CA VAL A 164 -2.38 -19.36 -19.84
C VAL A 164 -2.05 -20.34 -20.97
N LYS A 165 -3.08 -20.94 -21.59
CA LYS A 165 -2.91 -21.83 -22.74
C LYS A 165 -2.24 -21.09 -23.89
N GLY A 166 -1.10 -21.61 -24.36
CA GLY A 166 -0.30 -21.01 -25.43
C GLY A 166 0.65 -19.90 -24.95
N GLY A 167 0.67 -19.58 -23.66
CA GLY A 167 1.66 -18.69 -23.07
C GLY A 167 3.07 -19.30 -23.09
N ASP A 168 4.05 -18.43 -23.28
CA ASP A 168 5.47 -18.78 -23.39
C ASP A 168 6.36 -17.63 -22.87
N ALA A 169 7.68 -17.80 -22.94
CA ALA A 169 8.63 -16.78 -22.51
C ALA A 169 8.52 -15.50 -23.36
N THR A 170 8.33 -15.62 -24.68
CA THR A 170 8.24 -14.46 -25.58
C THR A 170 7.08 -13.54 -25.20
N SER A 171 5.88 -14.11 -25.03
CA SER A 171 4.69 -13.38 -24.60
C SER A 171 4.82 -12.87 -23.16
N ALA A 172 5.44 -13.64 -22.27
CA ALA A 172 5.72 -13.19 -20.90
C ALA A 172 6.62 -11.95 -20.85
N TYR A 173 7.73 -11.93 -21.58
CA TYR A 173 8.63 -10.77 -21.62
C TYR A 173 7.98 -9.52 -22.27
N ALA A 174 7.10 -9.69 -23.25
CA ALA A 174 6.30 -8.59 -23.78
C ALA A 174 5.36 -8.00 -22.73
N LEU A 175 4.71 -8.86 -21.92
CA LEU A 175 3.86 -8.46 -20.80
C LEU A 175 4.66 -7.76 -19.69
N PHE A 176 5.83 -8.28 -19.31
CA PHE A 176 6.73 -7.63 -18.35
C PHE A 176 7.21 -6.25 -18.85
N GLN A 177 7.55 -6.13 -20.13
CA GLN A 177 7.94 -4.84 -20.71
C GLN A 177 6.80 -3.83 -20.62
N ARG A 178 5.58 -4.26 -20.98
CA ARG A 178 4.38 -3.42 -20.88
C ARG A 178 4.13 -3.00 -19.43
N ALA A 179 4.25 -3.91 -18.47
CA ALA A 179 4.10 -3.61 -17.05
C ALA A 179 5.14 -2.58 -16.55
N ALA A 180 6.42 -2.76 -16.91
CA ALA A 180 7.49 -1.85 -16.55
C ALA A 180 7.31 -0.45 -17.17
N ASP A 181 6.91 -0.37 -18.44
CA ASP A 181 6.60 0.90 -19.12
C ASP A 181 5.38 1.61 -18.52
N MET A 182 4.46 0.87 -17.91
CA MET A 182 3.32 1.41 -17.17
C MET A 182 3.64 1.70 -15.69
N GLY A 183 4.86 1.38 -15.23
CA GLY A 183 5.34 1.74 -13.90
C GLY A 183 5.30 0.65 -12.82
N SER A 184 5.02 -0.62 -13.16
CA SER A 184 5.06 -1.74 -12.19
C SER A 184 6.47 -1.88 -11.58
N PRO A 185 6.63 -1.69 -10.25
CA PRO A 185 7.94 -1.80 -9.60
C PRO A 185 8.50 -3.22 -9.67
N ALA A 186 7.64 -4.24 -9.59
CA ALA A 186 8.05 -5.63 -9.68
C ALA A 186 8.58 -5.97 -11.08
N ALA A 187 7.88 -5.56 -12.13
CA ALA A 187 8.32 -5.80 -13.51
C ALA A 187 9.61 -5.03 -13.84
N MET A 188 9.72 -3.78 -13.38
CA MET A 188 10.96 -3.00 -13.51
C MET A 188 12.14 -3.67 -12.80
N ALA A 189 11.94 -4.20 -11.60
CA ALA A 189 12.99 -4.91 -10.88
C ALA A 189 13.38 -6.21 -11.57
N PHE A 190 12.39 -6.97 -12.06
CA PHE A 190 12.62 -8.20 -12.82
C PHE A 190 13.39 -7.94 -14.12
N LEU A 191 12.92 -7.01 -14.96
CA LEU A 191 13.61 -6.68 -16.21
C LEU A 191 14.96 -6.01 -15.95
N GLY A 192 15.05 -5.15 -14.94
CA GLY A 192 16.31 -4.54 -14.54
C GLY A 192 17.37 -5.58 -14.18
N ASP A 193 17.00 -6.61 -13.42
CA ASP A 193 17.87 -7.76 -13.13
C ASP A 193 18.28 -8.48 -14.43
N LYS A 194 17.31 -8.77 -15.30
CA LYS A 194 17.56 -9.42 -16.60
C LYS A 194 18.44 -8.62 -17.55
N LEU A 195 18.41 -7.30 -17.47
CA LEU A 195 19.20 -6.39 -18.31
C LEU A 195 20.55 -6.02 -17.68
N SER A 196 20.84 -6.47 -16.46
CA SER A 196 22.06 -6.13 -15.72
C SER A 196 23.29 -6.92 -16.16
N GLY A 197 23.18 -7.74 -17.21
CA GLY A 197 24.29 -8.48 -17.77
C GLY A 197 25.41 -7.58 -18.29
N THR A 198 26.63 -8.12 -18.36
CA THR A 198 27.74 -7.45 -19.06
C THR A 198 27.83 -7.86 -20.53
N TYR A 199 27.05 -8.86 -20.94
CA TYR A 199 26.91 -9.40 -22.29
C TYR A 199 25.53 -10.10 -22.40
N ASP A 200 25.17 -10.53 -23.60
CA ASP A 200 23.93 -11.29 -23.83
C ASP A 200 24.16 -12.79 -23.66
N ASP A 201 23.36 -13.42 -22.81
CA ASP A 201 23.37 -14.87 -22.70
C ASP A 201 22.78 -15.49 -24.00
N PRO A 202 23.51 -16.39 -24.69
CA PRO A 202 23.01 -17.01 -25.92
C PRO A 202 21.72 -17.82 -25.76
N ARG A 203 21.36 -18.19 -24.51
CA ARG A 203 20.12 -18.92 -24.19
C ARG A 203 18.96 -17.98 -23.86
N GLY A 204 19.19 -16.66 -23.81
CA GLY A 204 18.17 -15.65 -23.54
C GLY A 204 17.76 -15.54 -22.07
N GLU A 205 18.65 -15.89 -21.13
CA GLU A 205 18.37 -15.77 -19.70
C GLU A 205 18.62 -14.36 -19.14
N PHE A 206 19.51 -13.58 -19.76
CA PHE A 206 19.84 -12.18 -19.46
C PHE A 206 20.49 -11.47 -20.66
N TRP A 207 20.52 -10.14 -20.62
CA TRP A 207 21.05 -9.26 -21.66
C TRP A 207 21.93 -8.16 -21.09
N GLY A 208 22.84 -7.65 -21.92
CA GLY A 208 23.71 -6.54 -21.58
C GLY A 208 23.08 -5.17 -21.87
N ASN A 209 22.43 -4.57 -20.87
CA ASN A 209 21.91 -3.20 -20.97
C ASN A 209 21.92 -2.48 -19.61
N LEU A 210 23.11 -2.37 -19.02
CA LEU A 210 23.34 -1.72 -17.72
C LEU A 210 22.71 -0.32 -17.57
N PRO A 211 22.74 0.59 -18.57
CA PRO A 211 22.12 1.90 -18.44
C PRO A 211 20.60 1.83 -18.22
N ILE A 212 19.90 0.94 -18.93
CA ILE A 212 18.46 0.75 -18.76
C ILE A 212 18.16 -0.02 -17.48
N ALA A 213 18.94 -1.07 -17.18
CA ALA A 213 18.82 -1.83 -15.95
C ALA A 213 18.87 -0.92 -14.71
N SER A 214 19.85 -0.01 -14.66
CA SER A 214 20.02 0.95 -13.57
C SER A 214 18.78 1.83 -13.42
N LYS A 215 18.29 2.44 -14.52
CA LYS A 215 17.11 3.32 -14.49
C LYS A 215 15.84 2.57 -14.01
N MET A 216 15.64 1.33 -14.46
CA MET A 216 14.48 0.53 -14.05
C MET A 216 14.56 0.19 -12.55
N LEU A 217 15.72 -0.25 -12.06
CA LEU A 217 15.92 -0.60 -10.66
C LEU A 217 15.85 0.61 -9.72
N GLU A 218 16.41 1.76 -10.13
CA GLU A 218 16.30 3.03 -9.41
C GLU A 218 14.82 3.45 -9.27
N CYS A 219 14.05 3.38 -10.36
CA CYS A 219 12.63 3.70 -10.37
C CYS A 219 11.79 2.73 -9.50
N ALA A 220 12.09 1.43 -9.54
CA ALA A 220 11.44 0.44 -8.69
C ALA A 220 11.74 0.70 -7.19
N LEU A 221 13.00 1.01 -6.86
CA LEU A 221 13.39 1.33 -5.50
C LEU A 221 12.72 2.62 -5.00
N ALA A 222 12.60 3.65 -5.84
CA ALA A 222 11.92 4.91 -5.53
C ALA A 222 10.45 4.70 -5.11
N GLN A 223 9.80 3.72 -5.73
CA GLN A 223 8.44 3.30 -5.44
C GLN A 223 8.30 2.50 -4.15
N GLY A 224 9.42 2.12 -3.53
CA GLY A 224 9.46 1.36 -2.28
C GLY A 224 9.60 -0.14 -2.46
N TYR A 225 9.95 -0.61 -3.66
CA TYR A 225 10.25 -2.02 -3.92
C TYR A 225 11.68 -2.35 -3.46
N GLY A 226 11.81 -2.62 -2.16
CA GLY A 226 13.09 -2.90 -1.50
C GLY A 226 14.01 -3.90 -2.20
N PRO A 227 13.52 -5.03 -2.77
CA PRO A 227 14.37 -6.01 -3.45
C PRO A 227 15.14 -5.44 -4.66
N ALA A 228 14.69 -4.33 -5.27
CA ALA A 228 15.46 -3.67 -6.32
C ALA A 228 16.83 -3.19 -5.83
N ALA A 229 16.96 -2.82 -4.55
CA ALA A 229 18.22 -2.38 -3.96
C ALA A 229 19.30 -3.49 -3.96
N ASP A 230 18.91 -4.76 -3.78
CA ASP A 230 19.82 -5.89 -3.83
C ASP A 230 20.50 -5.93 -5.21
N LYS A 231 19.70 -5.90 -6.29
CA LYS A 231 20.21 -5.92 -7.68
C LYS A 231 21.02 -4.68 -8.00
N LEU A 232 20.53 -3.53 -7.58
CA LEU A 232 21.19 -2.24 -7.80
C LEU A 232 22.55 -2.15 -7.09
N SER A 233 22.70 -2.84 -5.95
CA SER A 233 23.98 -2.92 -5.24
C SER A 233 25.07 -3.60 -6.05
N TYR A 234 24.74 -4.61 -6.86
CA TYR A 234 25.71 -5.28 -7.73
C TYR A 234 26.16 -4.38 -8.88
N ILE A 235 25.25 -3.56 -9.42
CA ILE A 235 25.57 -2.58 -10.47
C ILE A 235 26.46 -1.45 -9.91
N TYR A 236 26.13 -0.94 -8.72
CA TYR A 236 26.89 0.14 -8.08
C TYR A 236 28.21 -0.33 -7.47
N ARG A 237 28.37 -1.64 -7.25
CA ARG A 237 29.61 -2.20 -6.71
C ARG A 237 30.75 -1.90 -7.68
N GLY A 238 31.82 -1.36 -7.12
CA GLY A 238 33.05 -1.07 -7.86
C GLY A 238 34.25 -1.12 -6.94
N THR A 239 35.42 -0.83 -7.49
CA THR A 239 36.69 -0.88 -6.75
C THR A 239 36.98 0.41 -5.98
N THR A 240 36.30 1.51 -6.31
CA THR A 240 36.50 2.82 -5.67
C THR A 240 35.71 2.93 -4.35
N SER A 241 36.19 3.76 -3.42
CA SER A 241 35.48 4.03 -2.17
C SER A 241 34.09 4.61 -2.38
N GLU A 242 33.92 5.45 -3.41
CA GLU A 242 32.62 6.04 -3.76
C GLU A 242 31.63 4.97 -4.23
N SER A 243 32.02 4.11 -5.17
CA SER A 243 31.18 3.00 -5.64
C SER A 243 30.80 2.05 -4.50
N LYS A 244 31.73 1.74 -3.60
CA LYS A 244 31.47 0.89 -2.43
C LYS A 244 30.50 1.54 -1.45
N SER A 245 30.68 2.83 -1.17
CA SER A 245 29.77 3.61 -0.33
C SER A 245 28.38 3.66 -0.94
N ARG A 246 28.26 3.91 -2.25
CA ARG A 246 26.97 3.90 -2.96
C ARG A 246 26.26 2.55 -2.87
N ALA A 247 26.99 1.44 -3.05
CA ALA A 247 26.45 0.09 -2.89
C ALA A 247 26.02 -0.22 -1.44
N LEU A 248 26.79 0.25 -0.44
CA LEU A 248 26.44 0.11 0.97
C LEU A 248 25.16 0.88 1.32
N HIS A 249 25.05 2.13 0.84
CA HIS A 249 23.87 2.97 1.06
C HIS A 249 22.62 2.40 0.38
N VAL A 250 22.72 1.92 -0.86
CA VAL A 250 21.53 1.38 -1.55
C VAL A 250 21.00 0.13 -0.86
N LEU A 251 21.89 -0.77 -0.39
CA LEU A 251 21.48 -1.93 0.42
C LEU A 251 20.78 -1.49 1.70
N HIS A 252 21.33 -0.48 2.39
CA HIS A 252 20.75 0.04 3.61
C HIS A 252 19.34 0.61 3.41
N GLU A 253 19.14 1.38 2.34
CA GLU A 253 17.80 1.85 1.94
C GLU A 253 16.87 0.67 1.58
N GLY A 254 17.40 -0.38 0.94
CA GLY A 254 16.69 -1.63 0.72
C GLY A 254 16.14 -2.24 2.01
N VAL A 255 16.95 -2.28 3.08
CA VAL A 255 16.52 -2.77 4.41
C VAL A 255 15.41 -1.89 5.00
N LYS A 256 15.52 -0.56 4.90
CA LYS A 256 14.43 0.36 5.31
C LYS A 256 13.14 0.05 4.57
N LEU A 257 13.25 -0.37 3.31
CA LEU A 257 12.15 -0.77 2.45
C LEU A 257 11.77 -2.26 2.56
N GLY A 258 12.27 -2.98 3.57
CA GLY A 258 11.86 -4.35 3.89
C GLY A 258 12.57 -5.46 3.13
N CYS A 259 13.69 -5.18 2.44
CA CYS A 259 14.49 -6.17 1.72
C CYS A 259 15.31 -7.04 2.70
N ALA A 260 14.96 -8.32 2.83
CA ALA A 260 15.67 -9.26 3.69
C ALA A 260 17.06 -9.62 3.13
N GLU A 261 17.14 -9.83 1.81
CA GLU A 261 18.37 -10.14 1.09
C GLU A 261 19.39 -9.01 1.25
N CYS A 262 18.92 -7.76 1.25
CA CYS A 262 19.76 -6.59 1.47
C CYS A 262 20.35 -6.60 2.88
N ALA A 263 19.58 -7.01 3.89
CA ALA A 263 20.07 -7.15 5.27
C ALA A 263 21.08 -8.29 5.39
N ASP A 264 20.84 -9.43 4.74
CA ASP A 264 21.76 -10.57 4.72
C ASP A 264 23.10 -10.22 4.03
N ASN A 265 23.04 -9.48 2.92
CA ASN A 265 24.23 -8.96 2.25
C ASN A 265 25.01 -8.01 3.15
N LEU A 266 24.35 -7.04 3.80
CA LEU A 266 25.00 -6.14 4.75
C LEU A 266 25.62 -6.91 5.91
N SER A 267 24.92 -7.90 6.48
CA SER A 267 25.48 -8.76 7.53
C SER A 267 26.78 -9.44 7.06
N THR A 268 26.79 -9.94 5.83
CA THR A 268 27.94 -10.60 5.22
C THR A 268 29.11 -9.63 4.99
N GLU A 269 28.83 -8.43 4.49
CA GLU A 269 29.82 -7.36 4.28
C GLU A 269 30.44 -6.91 5.61
N PHE A 270 29.64 -6.65 6.64
CA PHE A 270 30.14 -6.29 7.98
C PHE A 270 30.87 -7.46 8.68
N ASN A 271 30.61 -8.70 8.27
CA ASN A 271 31.37 -9.86 8.72
C ASN A 271 32.77 -9.99 8.08
N GLY A 272 33.09 -9.16 7.08
CA GLY A 272 34.39 -9.12 6.41
C GLY A 272 34.45 -9.89 5.10
N PHE A 273 33.31 -10.20 4.46
CA PHE A 273 33.31 -10.88 3.16
C PHE A 273 34.10 -10.08 2.12
N GLY A 274 35.00 -10.77 1.40
CA GLY A 274 35.84 -10.15 0.37
C GLY A 274 36.87 -9.14 0.89
N LEU A 275 37.08 -9.02 2.21
CA LEU A 275 37.95 -8.00 2.79
C LEU A 275 39.41 -8.16 2.37
N THR A 276 39.93 -9.39 2.43
CA THR A 276 41.31 -9.70 2.02
C THR A 276 41.54 -9.55 0.52
N ARG A 277 40.48 -9.63 -0.29
CA ARG A 277 40.51 -9.40 -1.75
C ARG A 277 40.28 -7.94 -2.15
N GLY A 278 40.00 -7.06 -1.18
CA GLY A 278 39.65 -5.67 -1.44
C GLY A 278 38.26 -5.45 -2.07
N GLU A 279 37.39 -6.46 -2.05
CA GLU A 279 36.02 -6.40 -2.61
C GLU A 279 34.98 -5.91 -1.59
N ASN A 280 35.31 -6.01 -0.31
CA ASN A 280 34.43 -5.62 0.79
C ASN A 280 33.98 -4.16 0.69
N LEU A 281 32.68 -3.92 0.95
CA LEU A 281 32.08 -2.59 0.86
C LEU A 281 32.45 -1.68 2.04
N VAL A 282 32.69 -2.26 3.22
CA VAL A 282 32.84 -1.54 4.50
C VAL A 282 34.31 -1.19 4.81
N GLY A 283 35.24 -2.02 4.33
CA GLY A 283 36.69 -1.89 4.53
C GLY A 283 37.18 -2.37 5.90
N HIS A 284 36.30 -2.85 6.78
CA HIS A 284 36.65 -3.40 8.09
C HIS A 284 35.55 -4.35 8.59
N ILE A 285 35.88 -5.11 9.64
CA ILE A 285 34.93 -6.02 10.30
C ILE A 285 34.19 -5.27 11.40
N ASP A 286 32.87 -5.41 11.44
CA ASP A 286 32.01 -5.01 12.56
C ASP A 286 30.97 -6.11 12.85
N LYS A 287 31.30 -6.98 13.80
CA LYS A 287 30.44 -8.09 14.19
C LYS A 287 29.12 -7.64 14.84
N ALA A 288 29.10 -6.47 15.50
CA ALA A 288 27.90 -5.97 16.15
C ALA A 288 26.88 -5.45 15.13
N ARG A 289 27.32 -4.67 14.13
CA ARG A 289 26.45 -4.27 12.99
C ARG A 289 26.01 -5.50 12.20
N ALA A 290 26.93 -6.43 11.91
CA ALA A 290 26.60 -7.65 11.18
C ALA A 290 25.49 -8.45 11.88
N GLN A 291 25.56 -8.60 13.21
CA GLN A 291 24.55 -9.31 13.99
C GLN A 291 23.19 -8.61 13.92
N ARG A 292 23.14 -7.26 14.04
CA ARG A 292 21.88 -6.51 13.95
C ARG A 292 21.23 -6.65 12.57
N TYR A 293 21.99 -6.54 11.48
CA TYR A 293 21.46 -6.77 10.14
C TYR A 293 20.92 -8.19 9.98
N SER A 294 21.64 -9.21 10.43
CA SER A 294 21.15 -10.60 10.36
C SER A 294 19.83 -10.77 11.11
N LYS A 295 19.69 -10.23 12.32
CA LYS A 295 18.43 -10.31 13.08
C LYS A 295 17.29 -9.54 12.44
N ILE A 296 17.57 -8.42 11.79
CA ILE A 296 16.57 -7.67 11.03
C ILE A 296 16.18 -8.46 9.77
N GLY A 297 17.14 -9.03 9.05
CA GLY A 297 16.91 -9.88 7.87
C GLY A 297 15.99 -11.06 8.17
N ASP A 298 16.24 -11.78 9.28
CA ASP A 298 15.39 -12.87 9.77
C ASP A 298 13.92 -12.41 9.90
N VAL A 299 13.69 -11.24 10.51
CA VAL A 299 12.35 -10.68 10.69
C VAL A 299 11.76 -10.26 9.34
N LEU A 300 12.48 -9.50 8.52
CA LEU A 300 11.98 -9.02 7.23
C LEU A 300 11.56 -10.16 6.31
N LYS A 301 12.29 -11.29 6.35
CA LYS A 301 11.96 -12.51 5.61
C LYS A 301 10.61 -13.09 6.02
N LEU A 302 10.31 -13.11 7.32
CA LEU A 302 9.02 -13.59 7.84
C LEU A 302 7.84 -12.71 7.36
N TYR A 303 8.04 -11.39 7.27
CA TYR A 303 7.01 -10.47 6.81
C TYR A 303 6.89 -10.39 5.28
N GLY A 304 7.76 -11.07 4.52
CA GLY A 304 7.73 -11.07 3.04
C GLY A 304 7.84 -9.67 2.43
N GLY A 305 8.65 -8.79 3.03
CA GLY A 305 8.84 -7.41 2.57
C GLY A 305 7.72 -6.42 2.90
N ARG A 306 6.66 -6.84 3.62
CA ARG A 306 5.56 -5.95 4.06
C ARG A 306 5.97 -5.00 5.19
N LEU A 307 6.90 -5.43 6.06
CA LEU A 307 7.38 -4.59 7.16
C LEU A 307 8.40 -3.57 6.65
N LYS A 308 8.11 -2.28 6.82
CA LYS A 308 9.02 -1.17 6.50
C LYS A 308 9.65 -0.63 7.79
N LEU A 309 10.92 -0.24 7.69
CA LEU A 309 11.75 0.21 8.80
C LEU A 309 12.35 1.60 8.49
N PRO A 310 11.53 2.64 8.29
CA PRO A 310 12.03 3.96 7.87
C PRO A 310 12.96 4.62 8.90
N ASN A 311 12.85 4.23 10.17
CA ASN A 311 13.68 4.75 11.26
C ASN A 311 14.87 3.83 11.57
N LEU A 312 15.34 3.02 10.61
CA LEU A 312 16.45 2.09 10.79
C LEU A 312 17.72 2.76 11.34
N ASP A 313 18.03 3.98 10.89
CA ASP A 313 19.20 4.74 11.36
C ASP A 313 19.16 5.01 12.87
N LYS A 314 17.97 5.01 13.50
CA LYS A 314 17.84 5.15 14.96
C LYS A 314 18.54 4.01 15.70
N VAL A 315 18.56 2.81 15.13
CA VAL A 315 19.04 1.59 15.82
C VAL A 315 20.25 0.95 15.14
N LEU A 316 20.48 1.30 13.87
CA LEU A 316 21.51 0.69 13.04
C LEU A 316 22.03 1.69 12.00
N PRO A 317 22.60 2.85 12.41
CA PRO A 317 23.16 3.80 11.47
C PRO A 317 24.38 3.22 10.77
N LEU A 318 24.59 3.62 9.51
CA LEU A 318 25.81 3.28 8.78
C LEU A 318 27.06 3.95 9.40
N PRO A 319 28.24 3.33 9.27
CA PRO A 319 29.51 3.98 9.64
C PRO A 319 29.67 5.34 8.94
N PRO A 320 30.33 6.31 9.58
CA PRO A 320 31.12 6.18 10.81
C PRO A 320 30.33 6.31 12.12
N ALA A 321 29.02 6.58 12.08
CA ALA A 321 28.20 6.83 13.28
C ALA A 321 28.19 5.62 14.22
N PRO A 322 28.49 5.75 15.52
CA PRO A 322 28.59 4.62 16.44
C PRO A 322 27.23 3.93 16.66
N LEU A 323 27.26 2.64 17.02
CA LEU A 323 26.03 1.90 17.31
C LEU A 323 25.37 2.37 18.62
N PRO A 324 24.05 2.67 18.61
CA PRO A 324 23.26 2.87 19.82
C PRO A 324 23.30 1.64 20.73
N LYS A 325 23.13 1.80 22.06
CA LYS A 325 23.05 0.68 22.99
C LYS A 325 21.79 -0.14 22.72
N TRP A 326 21.97 -1.46 22.68
CA TRP A 326 20.90 -2.43 22.44
C TRP A 326 20.94 -3.50 23.55
N ASP A 327 19.77 -3.85 24.05
CA ASP A 327 19.54 -4.83 25.12
C ASP A 327 19.69 -6.29 24.65
N GLY A 328 19.94 -6.52 23.35
CA GLY A 328 19.99 -7.85 22.75
C GLY A 328 18.62 -8.42 22.36
N ASN A 329 17.53 -7.71 22.64
CA ASN A 329 16.18 -8.12 22.28
C ASN A 329 15.82 -7.66 20.86
N VAL A 330 15.58 -8.60 19.95
CA VAL A 330 15.24 -8.31 18.54
C VAL A 330 13.98 -7.46 18.43
N GLN A 331 13.01 -7.63 19.34
CA GLN A 331 11.78 -6.84 19.32
C GLN A 331 12.05 -5.36 19.60
N THR A 332 12.95 -5.05 20.54
CA THR A 332 13.42 -3.69 20.82
C THR A 332 14.05 -3.06 19.58
N LEU A 333 14.87 -3.83 18.86
CA LEU A 333 15.53 -3.38 17.63
C LEU A 333 14.51 -3.04 16.54
N ILE A 334 13.57 -3.96 16.29
CA ILE A 334 12.53 -3.79 15.27
C ILE A 334 11.57 -2.65 15.64
N ASN A 335 11.09 -2.59 16.89
CA ASN A 335 10.20 -1.51 17.33
C ASN A 335 10.87 -0.14 17.28
N GLY A 336 12.20 -0.07 17.52
CA GLY A 336 12.96 1.16 17.35
C GLY A 336 13.02 1.63 15.89
N ALA A 337 13.08 0.71 14.92
CA ALA A 337 13.19 1.02 13.50
C ALA A 337 11.84 1.23 12.78
N LYS A 338 10.72 0.78 13.36
CA LYS A 338 9.38 0.95 12.81
C LYS A 338 8.99 2.42 12.63
N ALA A 339 8.08 2.66 11.69
CA ALA A 339 7.38 3.93 11.59
C ALA A 339 6.61 4.22 12.89
N VAL A 340 6.39 5.50 13.19
CA VAL A 340 5.64 5.94 14.37
C VAL A 340 4.52 6.90 14.01
N THR A 341 3.51 7.02 14.85
CA THR A 341 2.48 8.06 14.74
C THR A 341 2.10 8.56 16.14
N PRO A 342 1.75 9.85 16.30
CA PRO A 342 0.96 10.28 17.44
C PRO A 342 -0.35 9.51 17.50
N THR A 343 -0.96 9.46 18.68
CA THR A 343 -2.28 8.85 18.89
C THR A 343 -3.28 9.34 17.83
N PRO A 344 -3.83 8.44 16.98
CA PRO A 344 -4.84 8.83 16.01
C PRO A 344 -6.05 9.46 16.70
N LYS A 345 -6.52 10.60 16.20
CA LYS A 345 -7.60 11.34 16.85
C LYS A 345 -8.93 10.60 16.67
N ALA A 346 -9.73 10.56 17.73
CA ALA A 346 -11.10 10.08 17.60
C ALA A 346 -11.90 11.05 16.70
N GLN A 347 -12.75 10.50 15.83
CA GLN A 347 -13.69 11.33 15.06
C GLN A 347 -14.58 12.14 16.01
N GLN A 348 -14.88 13.39 15.64
CA GLN A 348 -15.54 14.39 16.49
C GLN A 348 -16.89 13.96 17.11
N GLY A 349 -17.55 12.92 16.60
CA GLY A 349 -18.79 12.36 17.17
C GLY A 349 -18.62 11.55 18.47
N ALA A 350 -17.41 11.12 18.81
CA ALA A 350 -17.14 10.21 19.94
C ALA A 350 -17.42 10.81 21.33
N ALA A 351 -17.48 12.13 21.44
CA ALA A 351 -17.56 12.86 22.71
C ALA A 351 -18.98 13.35 23.06
N LEU A 352 -19.95 13.20 22.14
CA LEU A 352 -21.32 13.68 22.35
C LEU A 352 -22.14 12.63 23.10
N GLN A 353 -22.98 13.07 24.04
CA GLN A 353 -23.82 12.19 24.88
C GLN A 353 -25.30 12.51 24.70
N GLY A 354 -26.17 11.56 25.07
CA GLY A 354 -27.62 11.75 24.98
C GLY A 354 -28.09 11.90 23.53
N ARG A 355 -28.93 12.91 23.26
CA ARG A 355 -29.50 13.16 21.92
C ARG A 355 -28.44 13.56 20.90
N GLU A 356 -27.33 14.13 21.34
CA GLU A 356 -26.25 14.56 20.44
C GLU A 356 -25.32 13.41 20.04
N PHE A 357 -25.49 12.22 20.64
CA PHE A 357 -24.66 11.07 20.32
C PHE A 357 -24.84 10.68 18.84
N ILE A 358 -23.74 10.74 18.09
CA ILE A 358 -23.61 10.17 16.75
C ILE A 358 -22.65 8.98 16.88
N PRO A 359 -23.03 7.78 16.44
CA PRO A 359 -22.15 6.61 16.51
C PRO A 359 -20.78 6.91 15.87
N LEU A 360 -19.71 6.37 16.47
CA LEU A 360 -18.37 6.40 15.88
C LEU A 360 -18.40 5.89 14.43
N GLY A 361 -17.68 6.55 13.52
CA GLY A 361 -17.69 6.20 12.11
C GLY A 361 -18.93 6.65 11.35
N HIS A 362 -19.83 7.47 11.94
CA HIS A 362 -21.03 7.95 11.26
C HIS A 362 -21.07 9.48 11.17
N ALA A 363 -21.81 9.97 10.20
CA ALA A 363 -22.13 11.39 10.02
C ALA A 363 -23.62 11.58 9.73
N VAL A 364 -24.07 12.83 9.81
CA VAL A 364 -25.40 13.26 9.39
C VAL A 364 -25.25 14.23 8.23
N SER A 365 -26.32 14.46 7.47
CA SER A 365 -26.26 15.32 6.29
C SER A 365 -25.89 16.75 6.70
N PRO A 366 -25.09 17.47 5.90
CA PRO A 366 -24.77 18.86 6.18
C PRO A 366 -26.03 19.74 6.05
N LEU A 367 -26.06 20.84 6.80
CA LEU A 367 -27.21 21.76 6.88
C LEU A 367 -27.66 22.25 5.50
N GLU A 368 -26.72 22.46 4.58
CA GLU A 368 -26.97 22.92 3.21
C GLU A 368 -27.93 21.98 2.48
N GLN A 369 -27.81 20.67 2.72
CA GLN A 369 -28.64 19.61 2.11
C GLN A 369 -29.99 19.42 2.81
N SER A 370 -30.19 20.04 3.98
CA SER A 370 -31.47 19.96 4.70
C SER A 370 -32.62 20.55 3.88
N THR A 371 -33.66 19.79 3.59
CA THR A 371 -34.84 20.27 2.85
C THR A 371 -36.04 20.53 3.74
N ILE A 372 -35.95 20.17 5.02
CA ILE A 372 -37.06 20.24 5.98
C ILE A 372 -36.61 21.11 7.16
N ALA A 373 -37.40 22.15 7.44
CA ALA A 373 -37.24 22.98 8.62
C ALA A 373 -38.59 23.14 9.32
N VAL A 374 -38.60 23.11 10.65
CA VAL A 374 -39.81 23.28 11.47
C VAL A 374 -39.55 24.26 12.61
N ALA A 375 -40.58 25.02 13.00
CA ALA A 375 -40.49 25.91 14.16
C ALA A 375 -40.39 25.11 15.46
N GLY A 376 -39.68 25.64 16.47
CA GLY A 376 -39.42 24.97 17.75
C GLY A 376 -40.66 24.64 18.59
N ASN A 377 -41.81 25.23 18.27
CA ASN A 377 -43.09 24.91 18.91
C ASN A 377 -43.85 23.73 18.27
N GLN A 378 -43.36 23.20 17.14
CA GLN A 378 -43.97 22.06 16.45
C GLN A 378 -43.53 20.74 17.06
N ILE A 379 -44.33 19.70 16.83
CA ILE A 379 -43.97 18.31 17.14
C ILE A 379 -42.98 17.82 16.08
N VAL A 380 -42.03 16.98 16.48
CA VAL A 380 -41.05 16.36 15.59
C VAL A 380 -41.79 15.55 14.50
N PRO A 381 -41.64 15.92 13.22
CA PRO A 381 -42.38 15.27 12.14
C PRO A 381 -41.71 14.00 11.61
N ARG A 382 -40.43 13.78 11.95
CA ARG A 382 -39.64 12.68 11.41
C ARG A 382 -38.50 12.26 12.34
N ASP A 383 -38.26 10.95 12.40
CA ASP A 383 -37.12 10.36 13.09
C ASP A 383 -35.80 10.80 12.44
N GLY A 384 -34.81 11.12 13.27
CA GLY A 384 -33.45 11.37 12.86
C GLY A 384 -32.83 12.56 13.57
N TYR A 385 -31.74 13.08 13.00
CA TYR A 385 -30.99 14.18 13.57
C TYR A 385 -31.51 15.52 13.07
N TRP A 386 -31.56 16.49 13.98
CA TRP A 386 -32.03 17.84 13.76
C TRP A 386 -31.03 18.84 14.32
N LEU A 387 -30.82 19.96 13.61
CA LEU A 387 -29.98 21.06 14.07
C LEU A 387 -30.83 22.29 14.38
N ALA A 388 -30.67 22.83 15.58
CA ALA A 388 -31.36 24.04 16.01
C ALA A 388 -30.59 25.29 15.56
N LEU A 389 -31.29 26.24 14.96
CA LEU A 389 -30.77 27.54 14.56
C LEU A 389 -31.75 28.66 14.96
N TYR A 390 -31.25 29.82 15.35
CA TYR A 390 -32.02 31.02 15.65
C TYR A 390 -32.22 31.87 14.39
N GLY A 391 -33.46 32.32 14.17
CA GLY A 391 -33.81 33.24 13.10
C GLY A 391 -35.28 33.16 12.71
N PRO A 392 -35.81 34.18 12.01
CA PRO A 392 -37.19 34.18 11.54
C PRO A 392 -37.39 33.12 10.46
N ALA A 393 -38.60 32.58 10.33
CA ALA A 393 -38.87 31.48 9.41
C ALA A 393 -38.61 31.80 7.92
N SER A 394 -38.54 33.08 7.58
CA SER A 394 -38.23 33.61 6.25
C SER A 394 -36.75 33.83 5.98
N ALA A 395 -35.87 33.70 6.97
CA ALA A 395 -34.43 33.92 6.80
C ALA A 395 -33.78 32.80 5.97
N ALA A 396 -32.80 33.18 5.15
CA ALA A 396 -31.95 32.20 4.46
C ALA A 396 -31.06 31.47 5.48
N LYS A 397 -30.74 30.19 5.23
CA LYS A 397 -29.90 29.38 6.15
C LYS A 397 -28.57 30.04 6.52
N THR A 398 -27.97 30.80 5.60
CA THR A 398 -26.70 31.53 5.80
C THR A 398 -26.81 32.72 6.77
N GLN A 399 -28.03 33.15 7.09
CA GLN A 399 -28.33 34.24 8.01
C GLN A 399 -28.79 33.73 9.38
N LEU A 400 -28.99 32.42 9.52
CA LEU A 400 -29.40 31.80 10.77
C LEU A 400 -28.19 31.69 11.71
N ILE A 401 -28.44 31.90 13.00
CA ILE A 401 -27.41 31.86 14.04
C ILE A 401 -27.47 30.48 14.69
N PRO A 402 -26.34 29.79 14.93
CA PRO A 402 -26.32 28.56 15.70
C PRO A 402 -27.10 28.65 17.03
N ALA A 403 -28.03 27.72 17.26
CA ALA A 403 -28.70 27.58 18.55
C ALA A 403 -28.14 26.41 19.35
N ARG A 404 -28.41 26.43 20.66
CA ARG A 404 -27.94 25.40 21.60
C ARG A 404 -26.43 25.23 21.50
N ARG A 405 -25.91 24.00 21.42
CA ARG A 405 -24.47 23.71 21.25
C ARG A 405 -24.01 23.68 19.79
N ASN A 406 -24.87 24.04 18.84
CA ASN A 406 -24.64 23.89 17.41
C ASN A 406 -24.26 22.44 17.00
N THR A 407 -24.87 21.47 17.68
CA THR A 407 -24.66 20.04 17.43
C THR A 407 -25.97 19.40 16.98
N PRO A 408 -25.94 18.46 16.04
CA PRO A 408 -27.12 17.68 15.66
C PRO A 408 -27.66 16.87 16.83
N GLU A 409 -28.98 16.87 17.03
CA GLU A 409 -29.68 16.14 18.07
C GLU A 409 -30.68 15.15 17.49
N ARG A 410 -30.70 13.92 18.00
CA ARG A 410 -31.61 12.87 17.56
C ARG A 410 -32.98 13.01 18.25
N TYR A 411 -34.02 13.06 17.43
CA TYR A 411 -35.42 13.08 17.85
C TYR A 411 -36.21 11.95 17.19
N GLN A 412 -37.29 11.55 17.86
CA GLN A 412 -38.29 10.62 17.36
C GLN A 412 -39.60 11.33 17.02
N VAL A 413 -40.35 10.81 16.06
CA VAL A 413 -41.69 11.27 15.69
C VAL A 413 -42.57 11.33 16.94
N GLY A 414 -43.28 12.46 17.10
CA GLY A 414 -44.18 12.67 18.24
C GLY A 414 -43.52 13.32 19.45
N GLU A 415 -42.18 13.40 19.51
CA GLU A 415 -41.49 14.18 20.54
C GLU A 415 -41.69 15.69 20.32
N ARG A 416 -41.50 16.47 21.39
CA ARG A 416 -41.33 17.92 21.29
C ARG A 416 -39.85 18.25 21.28
N PHE A 417 -39.46 19.22 20.46
CA PHE A 417 -38.11 19.76 20.51
C PHE A 417 -37.83 20.39 21.88
N GLU A 418 -36.62 20.18 22.40
CA GLU A 418 -36.24 20.78 23.68
C GLU A 418 -36.16 22.30 23.59
N ALA A 419 -36.62 22.98 24.63
CA ALA A 419 -36.63 24.44 24.71
C ALA A 419 -35.20 25.04 24.72
N SER A 420 -35.10 26.32 24.34
CA SER A 420 -33.86 27.10 24.37
C SER A 420 -33.26 27.16 25.78
N SER A 421 -31.92 27.12 25.89
CA SER A 421 -31.21 27.36 27.15
C SER A 421 -31.14 28.85 27.53
N LEU A 422 -31.61 29.74 26.65
CA LEU A 422 -31.71 31.18 26.86
C LEU A 422 -33.18 31.56 27.08
N ASP A 423 -33.52 31.97 28.30
CA ASP A 423 -34.90 32.25 28.77
C ASP A 423 -35.64 33.34 27.98
N TRP A 424 -34.94 34.20 27.25
CA TRP A 424 -35.53 35.32 26.48
C TRP A 424 -35.77 35.01 25.00
N LEU A 425 -35.40 33.81 24.53
CA LEU A 425 -35.68 33.35 23.17
C LEU A 425 -36.91 32.45 23.18
N ALA A 426 -38.04 33.00 22.72
CA ALA A 426 -39.28 32.24 22.59
C ALA A 426 -39.11 31.11 21.55
N ALA A 427 -39.81 29.98 21.75
CA ALA A 427 -39.66 28.77 20.94
C ALA A 427 -40.03 28.95 19.45
N ASP A 428 -40.71 30.05 19.12
CA ASP A 428 -41.03 30.51 17.76
C ASP A 428 -39.85 31.16 17.02
N HIS A 429 -38.75 31.48 17.73
CA HIS A 429 -37.52 32.05 17.15
C HIS A 429 -36.42 30.99 16.90
N VAL A 430 -36.73 29.71 17.16
CA VAL A 430 -35.86 28.57 16.86
C VAL A 430 -36.43 27.80 15.68
N GLN A 431 -35.59 27.51 14.70
CA GLN A 431 -35.87 26.59 13.61
C GLN A 431 -35.04 25.32 13.76
N TRP A 432 -35.70 24.18 13.60
CA TRP A 432 -35.06 22.87 13.59
C TRP A 432 -34.97 22.36 12.17
N HIS A 433 -33.75 22.13 11.70
CA HIS A 433 -33.44 21.65 10.36
C HIS A 433 -33.14 20.16 10.39
N TYR A 434 -33.84 19.38 9.56
CA TYR A 434 -33.64 17.94 9.48
C TYR A 434 -32.35 17.60 8.74
N LEU A 435 -31.51 16.77 9.34
CA LEU A 435 -30.22 16.32 8.80
C LEU A 435 -30.22 14.83 8.40
N GLY A 436 -31.35 14.13 8.56
CA GLY A 436 -31.45 12.71 8.22
C GLY A 436 -31.09 11.79 9.38
N GLU A 437 -31.12 10.48 9.10
CA GLU A 437 -30.51 9.48 9.98
C GLU A 437 -28.99 9.49 9.80
N ALA A 438 -28.27 9.03 10.83
CA ALA A 438 -26.83 8.89 10.74
C ALA A 438 -26.47 7.81 9.70
N TYR A 439 -25.51 8.11 8.82
CA TYR A 439 -24.97 7.17 7.83
C TYR A 439 -23.50 6.88 8.12
N ALA A 440 -23.08 5.65 7.85
CA ALA A 440 -21.70 5.23 8.04
C ALA A 440 -20.79 5.97 7.04
N LEU A 441 -19.73 6.59 7.55
CA LEU A 441 -18.63 7.12 6.76
C LEU A 441 -17.73 5.96 6.31
N PRO A 442 -17.13 6.06 5.11
CA PRO A 442 -16.07 5.14 4.73
C PRO A 442 -14.89 5.29 5.71
N PRO A 443 -14.06 4.24 5.89
CA PRO A 443 -12.87 4.32 6.72
C PRO A 443 -12.00 5.53 6.38
N GLN A 444 -11.60 6.27 7.40
CA GLN A 444 -10.77 7.45 7.30
C GLN A 444 -9.30 7.11 7.57
N ARG A 445 -8.41 8.08 7.35
CA ARG A 445 -6.96 7.93 7.62
C ARG A 445 -6.69 7.44 9.04
N ASP A 446 -7.39 7.96 10.04
CA ASP A 446 -7.17 7.56 11.44
C ASP A 446 -7.68 6.15 11.74
N ASP A 447 -8.66 5.64 10.99
CA ASP A 447 -9.07 4.22 11.06
C ASP A 447 -7.95 3.32 10.51
N PHE A 448 -7.37 3.72 9.38
CA PHE A 448 -6.22 3.04 8.79
C PHE A 448 -5.03 3.02 9.75
N LEU A 449 -4.65 4.16 10.34
CA LEU A 449 -3.52 4.21 11.29
C LEU A 449 -3.77 3.35 12.52
N ARG A 450 -4.99 3.36 13.08
CA ARG A 450 -5.36 2.48 14.19
C ARG A 450 -5.23 1.00 13.82
N HIS A 451 -5.68 0.62 12.62
CA HIS A 451 -5.49 -0.75 12.12
C HIS A 451 -4.00 -1.12 12.04
N MET A 452 -3.16 -0.23 11.50
CA MET A 452 -1.71 -0.46 11.40
C MET A 452 -1.01 -0.55 12.77
N ILE A 453 -1.51 0.18 13.78
CA ILE A 453 -1.04 0.06 15.16
C ILE A 453 -1.44 -1.29 15.74
N ASN A 454 -2.71 -1.66 15.64
CA ASN A 454 -3.25 -2.90 16.21
C ASN A 454 -2.60 -4.15 15.61
N THR A 455 -2.16 -4.07 14.35
CA THR A 455 -1.48 -5.15 13.62
C THR A 455 0.05 -5.09 13.76
N GLY A 456 0.56 -4.13 14.53
CA GLY A 456 1.97 -4.04 14.88
C GLY A 456 2.89 -3.50 13.78
N PHE A 457 2.37 -2.98 12.67
CA PHE A 457 3.16 -2.37 11.60
C PHE A 457 3.55 -0.91 11.87
N LEU A 458 2.80 -0.24 12.74
CA LEU A 458 2.98 1.14 13.14
C LEU A 458 3.06 1.24 14.68
N ARG A 459 3.95 2.07 15.21
CA ARG A 459 4.05 2.29 16.66
C ARG A 459 3.43 3.61 17.07
N GLU A 460 2.66 3.61 18.14
CA GLU A 460 2.16 4.84 18.75
C GLU A 460 3.26 5.53 19.59
N VAL A 461 3.35 6.85 19.50
CA VAL A 461 4.23 7.67 20.34
C VAL A 461 3.46 8.83 20.96
N PRO A 462 3.87 9.33 22.15
CA PRO A 462 3.23 10.49 22.76
C PRO A 462 3.25 11.70 21.83
N GLU A 463 2.15 12.45 21.77
CA GLU A 463 2.09 13.70 21.01
C GLU A 463 3.08 14.73 21.63
N PRO A 464 3.92 15.40 20.81
CA PRO A 464 4.81 16.43 21.33
C PRO A 464 4.00 17.57 21.99
N ALA A 465 4.51 18.12 23.09
CA ALA A 465 3.85 19.23 23.80
C ALA A 465 3.60 20.47 22.91
N SER A 466 4.36 20.64 21.84
CA SER A 466 4.14 21.64 20.80
C SER A 466 4.59 21.13 19.45
N PRO A 467 3.85 21.43 18.35
CA PRO A 467 4.23 21.00 17.02
C PRO A 467 5.54 21.70 16.62
N VAL A 468 6.56 20.91 16.32
CA VAL A 468 7.82 21.42 15.76
C VAL A 468 7.83 21.12 14.27
N LEU A 469 7.77 22.18 13.47
CA LEU A 469 7.78 22.16 12.02
C LEU A 469 9.10 22.74 11.51
N CYS A 470 9.66 22.13 10.48
CA CYS A 470 10.90 22.59 9.85
C CYS A 470 10.76 22.55 8.33
N ASN A 471 11.25 23.58 7.64
CA ASN A 471 11.39 23.50 6.18
C ASN A 471 12.60 22.62 5.84
N GLY A 472 12.53 21.85 4.75
CA GLY A 472 13.63 20.96 4.34
C GLY A 472 14.99 21.65 4.14
N ARG A 473 15.05 22.97 3.91
CA ARG A 473 16.31 23.73 3.77
C ARG A 473 17.02 23.99 5.10
N GLN A 474 16.30 23.88 6.21
CA GLN A 474 16.83 24.16 7.54
C GLN A 474 17.53 22.90 8.09
N ARG A 475 18.52 23.11 8.96
CA ARG A 475 19.12 22.01 9.74
C ARG A 475 18.14 21.55 10.81
N CYS A 476 18.21 20.27 11.14
CA CYS A 476 17.36 19.64 12.13
C CYS A 476 17.52 20.33 13.51
N PRO A 477 16.46 20.92 14.10
CA PRO A 477 16.59 21.68 15.34
C PRO A 477 16.77 20.78 16.58
N GLN A 478 16.40 19.50 16.47
CA GLN A 478 16.50 18.53 17.56
C GLN A 478 16.53 17.09 17.06
N THR A 479 17.33 16.24 17.71
CA THR A 479 17.44 14.82 17.39
C THR A 479 16.12 14.09 17.61
N GLY A 480 15.65 13.32 16.63
CA GLY A 480 14.50 12.44 16.78
C GLY A 480 13.92 11.96 15.46
N ILE A 481 12.67 11.48 15.50
CA ILE A 481 11.94 11.00 14.34
C ILE A 481 11.14 12.15 13.73
N TRP A 482 11.26 12.30 12.42
CA TRP A 482 10.58 13.34 11.64
C TRP A 482 9.81 12.74 10.48
N GLU A 483 8.59 13.20 10.25
CA GLU A 483 7.78 12.88 9.06
C GLU A 483 7.96 13.97 8.02
N GLY A 484 8.36 13.60 6.81
CA GLY A 484 8.49 14.51 5.69
C GLY A 484 7.22 14.49 4.83
N ARG A 485 6.66 15.66 4.51
CA ARG A 485 5.49 15.79 3.64
C ARG A 485 5.64 16.96 2.68
N VAL A 486 4.93 16.89 1.56
CA VAL A 486 4.69 18.00 0.64
C VAL A 486 3.22 18.44 0.73
N ALA A 487 2.90 19.62 0.19
CA ALA A 487 1.52 20.09 0.11
C ALA A 487 0.62 19.07 -0.62
N SER A 488 -0.67 19.02 -0.26
CA SER A 488 -1.60 18.01 -0.79
C SER A 488 -1.86 18.12 -2.30
N ASP A 489 -1.69 19.32 -2.86
CA ASP A 489 -1.81 19.65 -4.27
C ASP A 489 -0.48 19.50 -5.05
N HIS A 490 0.62 19.18 -4.36
CA HIS A 490 1.91 18.94 -5.01
C HIS A 490 1.84 17.70 -5.93
N PRO A 491 2.44 17.70 -7.14
CA PRO A 491 2.35 16.58 -8.09
C PRO A 491 2.84 15.23 -7.53
N MET A 492 3.82 15.27 -6.62
CA MET A 492 4.37 14.09 -5.93
C MET A 492 3.66 13.73 -4.61
N ALA A 493 2.60 14.43 -4.21
CA ALA A 493 1.93 14.23 -2.92
C ALA A 493 1.43 12.79 -2.74
N VAL A 494 0.82 12.21 -3.78
CA VAL A 494 0.33 10.81 -3.77
C VAL A 494 1.46 9.81 -3.52
N LEU A 495 2.68 10.10 -4.01
CA LEU A 495 3.84 9.22 -3.90
C LEU A 495 4.60 9.41 -2.58
N TYR A 496 4.69 10.65 -2.11
CA TYR A 496 5.56 11.02 -1.00
C TYR A 496 4.84 11.16 0.34
N ASN A 497 3.56 11.54 0.39
CA ASN A 497 2.82 11.71 1.64
C ASN A 497 2.31 10.38 2.23
N ARG A 498 3.17 9.36 2.28
CA ARG A 498 2.87 8.06 2.88
C ARG A 498 3.14 8.08 4.38
N TRP A 499 2.42 7.23 5.13
CA TRP A 499 2.55 7.13 6.59
C TRP A 499 3.94 6.67 7.04
N ASP A 500 4.68 5.97 6.19
CA ASP A 500 6.01 5.43 6.46
C ASP A 500 7.15 6.34 5.95
N ARG A 501 6.85 7.56 5.50
CA ARG A 501 7.85 8.53 5.02
C ARG A 501 8.42 9.34 6.18
N GLN A 502 9.28 8.65 6.92
CA GLN A 502 9.89 9.13 8.15
C GLN A 502 11.40 8.96 8.09
N ALA A 503 12.11 9.72 8.90
CA ALA A 503 13.53 9.54 9.11
C ALA A 503 13.91 9.87 10.55
N PHE A 504 14.88 9.14 11.09
CA PHE A 504 15.60 9.56 12.28
C PHE A 504 16.69 10.55 11.88
N VAL A 505 16.66 11.76 12.41
CA VAL A 505 17.59 12.83 12.06
C VAL A 505 18.20 13.40 13.33
N GLU A 506 19.52 13.45 13.39
CA GLU A 506 20.24 14.07 14.49
C GLU A 506 20.19 15.59 14.41
N LYS A 507 20.25 16.26 15.57
CA LYS A 507 20.32 17.71 15.66
C LYS A 507 21.47 18.25 14.79
N ASP A 508 21.23 19.40 14.18
CA ASP A 508 22.14 20.13 13.30
C ASP A 508 22.50 19.43 11.98
N HIS A 509 22.00 18.22 11.73
CA HIS A 509 22.13 17.53 10.44
C HIS A 509 21.07 18.02 9.43
N ALA A 510 21.37 17.85 8.15
CA ALA A 510 20.40 18.10 7.09
C ALA A 510 19.34 16.99 7.06
N PHE A 511 18.11 17.34 6.73
CA PHE A 511 17.08 16.34 6.47
C PHE A 511 17.41 15.51 5.22
N PRO A 512 17.04 14.22 5.17
CA PRO A 512 17.23 13.40 3.98
C PRO A 512 16.52 13.98 2.77
N HIS A 513 17.23 14.08 1.64
CA HIS A 513 16.65 14.55 0.40
C HIS A 513 15.96 13.40 -0.35
N PRO A 514 14.70 13.54 -0.80
CA PRO A 514 13.98 12.49 -1.56
C PRO A 514 14.67 12.10 -2.86
N GLY A 515 15.47 13.00 -3.45
CA GLY A 515 16.28 12.71 -4.63
C GLY A 515 17.29 11.57 -4.43
N GLY A 516 17.76 11.32 -3.20
CA GLY A 516 18.57 10.13 -2.88
C GLY A 516 17.78 8.82 -2.95
N GLN A 517 16.46 8.91 -2.95
CA GLN A 517 15.51 7.82 -3.20
C GLN A 517 14.87 7.94 -4.59
N PHE A 518 15.49 8.70 -5.51
CA PHE A 518 15.04 8.93 -6.88
C PHE A 518 13.62 9.50 -6.98
N ILE A 519 13.22 10.34 -6.02
CA ILE A 519 11.97 11.10 -6.07
C ILE A 519 12.31 12.58 -6.24
N ASP A 520 11.82 13.18 -7.32
CA ASP A 520 12.12 14.58 -7.66
C ASP A 520 11.17 15.54 -6.92
N ILE A 521 11.62 16.00 -5.75
CA ILE A 521 10.94 17.00 -4.93
C ILE A 521 11.99 18.04 -4.53
N ALA A 522 11.68 19.33 -4.75
CA ALA A 522 12.56 20.39 -4.31
C ALA A 522 12.60 20.47 -2.78
N THR A 523 13.79 20.67 -2.22
CA THR A 523 13.99 20.71 -0.76
C THR A 523 13.12 21.75 -0.05
N GLY A 524 12.76 22.85 -0.74
CA GLY A 524 11.92 23.91 -0.21
C GLY A 524 10.45 23.54 -0.05
N ASP A 525 9.97 22.53 -0.79
CA ASP A 525 8.57 22.09 -0.78
C ASP A 525 8.30 21.06 0.33
N LEU A 526 9.38 20.60 0.99
CA LEU A 526 9.31 19.66 2.10
C LEU A 526 9.05 20.38 3.41
N GLN A 527 8.01 19.94 4.10
CA GLN A 527 7.74 20.24 5.48
C GLN A 527 8.02 18.99 6.33
N TRP A 528 8.90 19.15 7.32
CA TRP A 528 9.22 18.12 8.29
C TRP A 528 8.49 18.39 9.60
N THR A 529 7.77 17.39 10.09
CA THR A 529 7.05 17.42 11.36
C THR A 529 7.74 16.50 12.35
N TYR A 530 8.11 17.02 13.51
CA TYR A 530 8.69 16.21 14.58
C TYR A 530 7.64 15.30 15.21
N LEU A 531 7.90 13.99 15.25
CA LEU A 531 7.00 13.00 15.85
C LEU A 531 7.43 12.59 17.27
N GLY A 532 8.65 12.94 17.70
CA GLY A 532 9.17 12.60 19.02
C GLY A 532 10.60 12.07 18.98
N SER A 533 11.22 12.00 20.17
CA SER A 533 12.54 11.40 20.35
C SER A 533 12.40 10.21 21.29
N PRO A 534 12.46 8.98 20.77
CA PRO A 534 12.42 7.78 21.58
C PRO A 534 13.83 7.33 22.00
N ASN A 535 14.78 8.25 22.13
CA ASN A 535 16.16 7.97 22.52
C ASN A 535 16.52 8.73 23.80
N GLY A 536 17.13 8.03 24.75
CA GLY A 536 17.73 8.63 25.95
C GLY A 536 19.23 8.81 25.77
N ASP A 537 19.80 9.86 26.36
CA ASP A 537 21.25 10.06 26.42
C ASP A 537 21.91 8.91 27.21
N THR A 538 23.07 8.45 26.74
CA THR A 538 23.88 7.45 27.45
C THR A 538 24.99 8.08 28.30
N GLY A 539 25.20 9.38 28.18
CA GLY A 539 26.34 10.12 28.72
C GLY A 539 27.62 9.99 27.88
N MET A 540 27.62 9.14 26.85
CA MET A 540 28.71 9.05 25.87
C MET A 540 28.32 9.79 24.58
N PRO A 541 29.12 10.78 24.13
CA PRO A 541 28.80 11.53 22.93
C PRO A 541 28.54 10.64 21.71
N GLY A 542 27.39 10.84 21.06
CA GLY A 542 26.99 10.10 19.86
C GLY A 542 26.41 8.71 20.11
N ILE A 543 26.34 8.23 21.36
CA ILE A 543 25.73 6.92 21.68
C ILE A 543 24.40 7.15 22.40
N LEU A 544 23.33 6.54 21.90
CA LEU A 544 21.97 6.69 22.44
C LEU A 544 21.43 5.36 22.99
N ASN A 545 20.55 5.42 23.99
CA ASN A 545 19.75 4.28 24.44
C ASN A 545 18.52 4.13 23.54
N ILE A 546 18.25 2.92 23.07
CA ILE A 546 17.00 2.60 22.37
C ILE A 546 15.90 2.47 23.42
N LEU A 547 14.99 3.45 23.50
CA LEU A 547 13.80 3.36 24.34
C LEU A 547 12.62 2.82 23.52
N LEU A 548 11.82 1.97 24.16
CA LEU A 548 10.64 1.31 23.59
C LEU A 548 9.38 2.18 23.66
#